data_AF-A0A2M7QF30-F1
#
_entry.id   AF-A0A2M7QF30-F1
#
_cell.length_a   1.000
_cell.length_b   1.000
_cell.length_c   1.000
_cell.angle_alpha   90.00
_cell.angle_beta   90.00
_cell.angle_gamma   90.00
#
_symmetry.space_group_name_H-M   'P 1'
#
loop_
_entity.id
_entity.type
_entity.pdbx_description
1 polymer ?
#
loop_
_entity_poly.entity_id
_entity_poly.type
_entity_poly.pdbx_seq_one_letter_code
_entity_poly.pdbx_strand_id
1 'polypeptide(L)'
;MEDANKCPKCGAALSEIVTTKSGKRLQRCSTGVWNRDTNTTEGCDFIKWLPYEPETLDEKCPKCGAPLLITMTRFNKKMKKCSTNSWDPKTKTASGCDFFEWIKPKVEELDEVCPKCQNHLVKMETASGKRMKKCSTSGWDKENHMATGCDYIEWLK
;
A
#
# COMPACT_ATOMS: atom_id res chain seq x y z
N MET A 1 13.29 16.45 25.17
CA MET A 1 12.91 15.48 24.11
C MET A 1 13.95 15.63 22.98
N GLU A 2 15.15 15.06 23.13
CA GLU A 2 16.28 15.34 22.22
C GLU A 2 16.95 14.07 21.64
N ASP A 3 16.46 12.88 21.99
CA ASP A 3 17.07 11.61 21.54
C ASP A 3 16.42 11.01 20.28
N ALA A 4 15.44 11.68 19.68
CA ALA A 4 14.67 11.12 18.55
C ALA A 4 15.48 10.99 17.24
N ASN A 5 16.64 11.66 17.14
CA ASN A 5 17.48 11.75 15.95
C ASN A 5 18.83 11.02 16.10
N LYS A 6 19.00 10.15 17.10
CA LYS A 6 20.20 9.32 17.25
C LYS A 6 19.92 7.88 16.85
N CYS A 7 20.90 7.28 16.20
CA CYS A 7 20.91 5.87 15.86
C CYS A 7 21.15 5.03 17.14
N PRO A 8 20.28 4.07 17.49
CA PRO A 8 20.46 3.23 18.67
C PRO A 8 21.59 2.19 18.50
N LYS A 9 22.07 1.95 17.27
CA LYS A 9 23.18 1.01 17.02
C LYS A 9 24.56 1.64 17.16
N CYS A 10 24.76 2.87 16.67
CA CYS A 10 26.08 3.50 16.61
C CYS A 10 26.13 4.91 17.24
N GLY A 11 25.02 5.43 17.76
CA GLY A 11 24.94 6.77 18.37
C GLY A 11 25.00 7.95 17.39
N ALA A 12 25.31 7.70 16.11
CA ALA A 12 25.36 8.74 15.08
C ALA A 12 23.98 9.35 14.80
N ALA A 13 23.94 10.51 14.14
CA ALA A 13 22.70 11.16 13.75
C ALA A 13 21.92 10.33 12.72
N LEU A 14 20.59 10.48 12.71
CA LEU A 14 19.74 9.97 11.63
C LEU A 14 19.71 10.95 10.46
N SER A 15 19.60 10.41 9.25
CA SER A 15 19.41 11.18 8.03
C SER A 15 18.06 11.88 8.00
N GLU A 16 17.89 12.73 6.99
CA GLU A 16 16.58 13.28 6.62
C GLU A 16 15.56 12.18 6.33
N ILE A 17 14.28 12.55 6.43
CA ILE A 17 13.16 11.64 6.18
C ILE A 17 13.02 11.43 4.68
N VAL A 18 13.18 10.19 4.23
CA VAL A 18 13.01 9.79 2.84
C VAL A 18 11.70 9.05 2.67
N THR A 19 10.93 9.43 1.64
CA THR A 19 9.69 8.73 1.25
C THR A 19 9.99 7.71 0.15
N THR A 20 9.61 6.45 0.36
CA THR A 20 9.72 5.40 -0.66
C THR A 20 8.67 5.58 -1.75
N LYS A 21 8.84 4.93 -2.91
CA LYS A 21 7.82 4.88 -3.97
C LYS A 21 6.44 4.39 -3.48
N SER A 22 6.41 3.61 -2.40
CA SER A 22 5.20 3.11 -1.77
C SER A 22 4.59 4.05 -0.72
N GLY A 23 5.14 5.26 -0.53
CA GLY A 23 4.66 6.25 0.43
C GLY A 23 5.12 6.02 1.87
N LYS A 24 6.00 5.06 2.14
CA LYS A 24 6.56 4.85 3.49
C LYS A 24 7.66 5.85 3.75
N ARG A 25 7.66 6.42 4.94
CA ARG A 25 8.70 7.34 5.40
C ARG A 25 9.71 6.58 6.26
N LEU A 26 11.00 6.82 6.00
CA LEU A 26 12.08 6.21 6.76
C LEU A 26 13.22 7.21 6.99
N GLN A 27 13.99 6.99 8.05
CA GLN A 27 15.27 7.64 8.29
C GLN A 27 16.35 6.57 8.35
N ARG A 28 17.50 6.81 7.71
CA ARG A 28 18.67 5.92 7.78
C ARG A 28 19.67 6.47 8.79
N CYS A 29 20.60 5.64 9.23
CA CYS A 29 21.77 6.15 9.94
C CYS A 29 22.62 7.02 9.02
N SER A 30 23.13 8.17 9.50
CA SER A 30 23.98 9.06 8.70
C SER A 30 25.29 8.42 8.27
N THR A 31 25.77 7.40 9.00
CA THR A 31 26.98 6.64 8.67
C THR A 31 26.72 5.44 7.76
N GLY A 32 25.46 5.14 7.43
CA GLY A 32 25.08 4.04 6.56
C GLY A 32 24.83 4.52 5.13
N VAL A 33 25.62 4.05 4.18
CA VAL A 33 25.43 4.36 2.76
C VAL A 33 24.87 3.13 2.05
N TRP A 34 23.72 3.29 1.39
CA TRP A 34 23.12 2.22 0.59
C TRP A 34 23.83 2.12 -0.77
N ASN A 35 24.52 1.00 -1.00
CA ASN A 35 25.14 0.70 -2.28
C ASN A 35 24.13 -0.03 -3.19
N ARG A 36 23.82 0.57 -4.35
CA ARG A 36 22.84 0.03 -5.31
C ARG A 36 23.38 -1.14 -6.12
N ASP A 37 24.69 -1.23 -6.31
CA ASP A 37 25.32 -2.26 -7.14
C ASP A 37 25.38 -3.59 -6.37
N THR A 38 25.68 -3.54 -5.06
CA THR A 38 25.76 -4.72 -4.20
C THR A 38 24.46 -5.02 -3.45
N ASN A 39 23.48 -4.11 -3.47
CA ASN A 39 22.27 -4.15 -2.64
C ASN A 39 22.57 -4.34 -1.14
N THR A 40 23.70 -3.81 -0.67
CA THR A 40 24.11 -3.83 0.74
C THR A 40 24.31 -2.42 1.28
N THR A 41 24.22 -2.28 2.60
CA THR A 41 24.56 -1.01 3.27
C THR A 41 26.00 -1.10 3.77
N GLU A 42 26.84 -0.17 3.35
CA GLU A 42 28.18 0.01 3.88
C GLU A 42 28.09 0.92 5.12
N GLY A 43 28.68 0.47 6.24
CA GLY A 43 28.59 1.17 7.53
C GLY A 43 27.43 0.66 8.40
N CYS A 44 26.62 1.58 8.95
CA CYS A 44 25.53 1.22 9.84
C CYS A 44 24.22 0.92 9.08
N ASP A 45 23.70 -0.29 9.23
CA ASP A 45 22.48 -0.80 8.58
C ASP A 45 21.17 -0.35 9.25
N PHE A 46 21.23 0.54 10.25
CA PHE A 46 20.04 0.94 11.00
C PHE A 46 19.08 1.79 10.16
N ILE A 47 17.81 1.38 10.15
CA ILE A 47 16.71 2.09 9.50
C ILE A 47 15.56 2.27 10.49
N LYS A 48 15.13 3.52 10.68
CA LYS A 48 13.96 3.89 11.46
C LYS A 48 12.77 4.08 10.52
N TRP A 49 11.79 3.20 10.61
CA TRP A 49 10.52 3.36 9.89
C TRP A 49 9.58 4.29 10.66
N LEU A 50 9.05 5.30 9.98
CA LEU A 50 8.07 6.21 10.56
C LEU A 50 6.66 5.72 10.24
N PRO A 51 5.68 5.97 11.14
CA PRO A 51 4.29 5.64 10.87
C PRO A 51 3.79 6.42 9.65
N TYR A 52 2.93 5.75 8.86
CA TYR A 52 2.20 6.39 7.78
C TYR A 52 1.15 7.32 8.41
N GLU A 53 1.13 8.58 7.98
CA GLU A 53 0.10 9.54 8.36
C GLU A 53 -1.13 9.32 7.48
N PRO A 54 -2.31 9.06 8.07
CA PRO A 54 -3.54 8.94 7.30
C PRO A 54 -3.87 10.24 6.56
N GLU A 55 -4.35 10.13 5.33
CA GLU A 55 -4.80 11.27 4.52
C GLU A 55 -6.32 11.42 4.65
N THR A 56 -6.80 12.63 4.93
CA THR A 56 -8.25 12.91 4.98
C THR A 56 -8.85 12.99 3.58
N LEU A 57 -10.00 12.34 3.38
CA LEU A 57 -10.79 12.43 2.16
C LEU A 57 -11.96 13.41 2.33
N ASP A 58 -12.41 13.99 1.22
CA ASP A 58 -13.62 14.82 1.15
C ASP A 58 -14.91 13.99 1.28
N GLU A 59 -14.81 12.66 1.15
CA GLU A 59 -15.93 11.74 1.28
C GLU A 59 -16.34 11.55 2.75
N LYS A 60 -17.65 11.52 3.00
CA LYS A 60 -18.22 11.29 4.34
C LYS A 60 -18.54 9.83 4.57
N CYS A 61 -18.39 9.39 5.81
CA CYS A 61 -18.75 8.05 6.24
C CYS A 61 -20.27 7.83 6.10
N PRO A 62 -20.72 6.77 5.42
CA PRO A 62 -22.15 6.51 5.20
C PRO A 62 -22.89 6.13 6.50
N LYS A 63 -22.17 5.73 7.56
CA LYS A 63 -22.78 5.34 8.85
C LYS A 63 -22.94 6.51 9.83
N CYS A 64 -21.99 7.45 9.86
CA CYS A 64 -21.96 8.50 10.89
C CYS A 64 -21.73 9.92 10.35
N GLY A 65 -21.52 10.11 9.04
CA GLY A 65 -21.31 11.42 8.41
C GLY A 65 -19.94 12.06 8.67
N ALA A 66 -19.10 11.48 9.53
CA ALA A 66 -17.73 11.95 9.78
C ALA A 66 -16.83 11.75 8.55
N PRO A 67 -15.75 12.53 8.37
CA PRO A 67 -14.86 12.40 7.21
C PRO A 67 -14.18 11.02 7.16
N LEU A 68 -13.94 10.52 5.95
CA LEU A 68 -13.16 9.30 5.74
C LEU A 68 -11.66 9.61 5.70
N LEU A 69 -10.86 8.62 6.10
CA LEU A 69 -9.41 8.66 6.04
C LEU A 69 -8.92 7.54 5.11
N ILE A 70 -7.96 7.84 4.24
CA ILE A 70 -7.13 6.82 3.60
C ILE A 70 -6.02 6.46 4.57
N THR A 71 -5.96 5.17 4.89
CA THR A 71 -4.87 4.58 5.65
C THR A 71 -4.32 3.38 4.92
N MET A 72 -3.10 3.00 5.26
CA MET A 72 -2.44 1.82 4.71
C MET A 72 -2.11 0.83 5.83
N THR A 73 -2.31 -0.46 5.56
CA THR A 73 -1.88 -1.53 6.47
C THR A 73 -0.36 -1.70 6.46
N ARG A 74 0.17 -2.45 7.43
CA ARG A 74 1.57 -2.91 7.43
C ARG A 74 1.98 -3.61 6.11
N PHE A 75 1.01 -4.23 5.43
CA PHE A 75 1.17 -4.97 4.18
C PHE A 75 0.91 -4.11 2.93
N ASN A 76 0.91 -2.79 3.05
CA ASN A 76 0.72 -1.84 1.94
C ASN A 76 -0.65 -1.90 1.25
N LYS A 77 -1.65 -2.55 1.87
CA LYS A 77 -3.03 -2.48 1.37
C LYS A 77 -3.67 -1.18 1.84
N LYS A 78 -4.17 -0.37 0.91
CA LYS A 78 -4.89 0.87 1.21
C LYS A 78 -6.36 0.58 1.51
N MET A 79 -6.89 1.26 2.50
CA MET A 79 -8.31 1.19 2.88
C MET A 79 -8.82 2.60 3.23
N LYS A 80 -10.11 2.81 3.02
CA LYS A 80 -10.85 3.92 3.60
C LYS A 80 -11.36 3.48 4.97
N LYS A 81 -11.15 4.28 6.00
CA LYS A 81 -11.77 4.06 7.32
C LYS A 81 -12.43 5.33 7.82
N CYS A 82 -13.41 5.20 8.71
CA CYS A 82 -13.96 6.36 9.37
C CYS A 82 -12.89 7.06 10.23
N SER A 83 -12.87 8.40 10.23
CA SER A 83 -12.01 9.20 11.12
C SER A 83 -12.24 8.94 12.60
N THR A 84 -13.47 8.58 13.00
CA THR A 84 -13.81 8.25 14.39
C THR A 84 -13.36 6.85 14.81
N ASN A 85 -12.93 6.02 13.86
CA ASN A 85 -12.48 4.66 14.15
C ASN A 85 -11.09 4.68 14.85
N SER A 86 -11.08 4.28 16.11
CA SER A 86 -9.87 4.19 16.93
C SER A 86 -9.67 2.78 17.47
N TRP A 87 -8.43 2.30 17.45
CA TRP A 87 -8.02 1.02 17.99
C TRP A 87 -7.19 1.24 19.26
N ASP A 88 -7.65 0.72 20.40
CA ASP A 88 -6.88 0.72 21.63
C ASP A 88 -5.97 -0.52 21.68
N PRO A 89 -4.63 -0.36 21.59
CA PRO A 89 -3.71 -1.49 21.61
C PRO A 89 -3.61 -2.20 22.96
N LYS A 90 -3.96 -1.55 24.08
CA LYS A 90 -3.88 -2.15 25.42
C LYS A 90 -5.03 -3.12 25.64
N THR A 91 -6.25 -2.68 25.32
CA THR A 91 -7.46 -3.49 25.49
C THR A 91 -7.78 -4.34 24.26
N LYS A 92 -7.13 -4.06 23.12
CA LYS A 92 -7.40 -4.68 21.82
C LYS A 92 -8.87 -4.54 21.42
N THR A 93 -9.44 -3.37 21.68
CA THR A 93 -10.83 -3.06 21.32
C THR A 93 -10.89 -1.95 20.29
N ALA A 94 -11.85 -2.06 19.38
CA ALA A 94 -12.19 -0.99 18.45
C ALA A 94 -13.25 -0.09 19.10
N SER A 95 -13.05 1.21 18.99
CA SER A 95 -13.97 2.25 19.48
C SER A 95 -14.35 3.19 18.32
N GLY A 96 -15.54 3.78 18.43
CA GLY A 96 -16.10 4.67 17.40
C GLY A 96 -16.79 3.92 16.26
N CYS A 97 -16.87 4.54 15.09
CA CYS A 97 -17.53 3.93 13.93
C CYS A 97 -16.68 2.80 13.34
N ASP A 98 -17.30 1.66 13.07
CA ASP A 98 -16.69 0.44 12.52
C ASP A 98 -16.53 0.47 10.99
N PHE A 99 -16.92 1.57 10.33
CA PHE A 99 -16.89 1.64 8.87
C PHE A 99 -15.46 1.57 8.33
N PHE A 100 -15.22 0.57 7.47
CA PHE A 100 -14.03 0.43 6.66
C PHE A 100 -14.38 -0.14 5.28
N GLU A 101 -13.59 0.24 4.27
CA GLU A 101 -13.72 -0.26 2.91
C GLU A 101 -12.34 -0.41 2.26
N TRP A 102 -12.11 -1.53 1.58
CA TRP A 102 -10.89 -1.73 0.79
C TRP A 102 -10.93 -0.91 -0.49
N ILE A 103 -9.84 -0.20 -0.79
CA ILE A 103 -9.72 0.50 -2.08
C ILE A 103 -9.51 -0.55 -3.17
N LYS A 104 -10.52 -0.71 -4.03
CA LYS A 104 -10.45 -1.62 -5.18
C LYS A 104 -9.61 -1.00 -6.30
N PRO A 105 -8.88 -1.81 -7.08
CA PRO A 105 -8.18 -1.34 -8.26
C PRO A 105 -9.20 -0.80 -9.28
N LYS A 106 -8.88 0.33 -9.92
CA LYS A 106 -9.69 0.85 -11.02
C LYS A 106 -9.57 -0.12 -12.20
N VAL A 107 -10.71 -0.55 -12.72
CA VAL A 107 -10.82 -1.38 -13.92
C VAL A 107 -11.44 -0.51 -15.00
N GLU A 108 -10.76 -0.39 -16.14
CA GLU A 108 -11.20 0.35 -17.32
C GLU A 108 -11.39 -0.68 -18.45
N GLU A 109 -12.55 -0.67 -19.10
CA GLU A 109 -12.81 -1.52 -20.27
C GLU A 109 -12.02 -0.99 -21.48
N LEU A 110 -11.49 -1.91 -22.29
CA LEU A 110 -10.78 -1.59 -23.53
C LEU A 110 -11.53 -2.21 -24.72
N ASP A 111 -11.48 -1.55 -25.87
CA ASP A 111 -12.04 -2.07 -27.14
C ASP A 111 -11.15 -3.15 -27.80
N GLU A 112 -10.06 -3.55 -27.13
CA GLU A 112 -9.14 -4.57 -27.61
C GLU A 112 -9.66 -5.97 -27.30
N VAL A 113 -9.46 -6.90 -28.25
CA VAL A 113 -9.85 -8.30 -28.10
C VAL A 113 -8.72 -9.15 -27.54
N CYS A 114 -9.06 -10.12 -26.69
CA CYS A 114 -8.13 -11.08 -26.12
C CYS A 114 -7.63 -12.05 -27.20
N PRO A 115 -6.31 -12.21 -27.39
CA PRO A 115 -5.77 -13.08 -28.43
C PRO A 115 -6.01 -14.57 -28.17
N LYS A 116 -6.35 -14.96 -26.93
CA LYS A 116 -6.61 -16.37 -26.56
C LYS A 116 -8.07 -16.79 -26.68
N CYS A 117 -9.01 -15.90 -26.35
CA CYS A 117 -10.43 -16.26 -26.27
C CYS A 117 -11.39 -15.24 -26.91
N GLN A 118 -10.85 -14.23 -27.61
CA GLN A 118 -11.59 -13.22 -28.36
C GLN A 118 -12.55 -12.31 -27.56
N ASN A 119 -12.63 -12.48 -26.23
CA ASN A 119 -13.37 -11.58 -25.35
C ASN A 119 -12.66 -10.22 -25.17
N HIS A 120 -13.37 -9.18 -24.74
CA HIS A 120 -12.79 -7.86 -24.50
C HIS A 120 -11.73 -7.88 -23.38
N LEU A 121 -10.71 -7.04 -23.52
CA LEU A 121 -9.69 -6.81 -22.51
C LEU A 121 -10.12 -5.72 -21.54
N VAL A 122 -9.66 -5.85 -20.29
CA VAL A 122 -9.80 -4.82 -19.28
C VAL A 122 -8.44 -4.39 -18.79
N LYS A 123 -8.25 -3.08 -18.67
CA LYS A 123 -7.06 -2.47 -18.07
C LYS A 123 -7.30 -2.32 -16.58
N MET A 124 -6.34 -2.76 -15.78
CA MET A 124 -6.37 -2.55 -14.33
C MET A 124 -5.05 -2.04 -13.80
N GLU A 125 -5.14 -1.20 -12.78
CA GLU A 125 -3.99 -0.73 -12.02
C GLU A 125 -3.93 -1.45 -10.66
N THR A 126 -2.82 -2.10 -10.35
CA THR A 126 -2.63 -2.77 -9.07
C THR A 126 -2.46 -1.76 -7.93
N ALA A 127 -2.61 -2.21 -6.68
CA ALA A 127 -2.39 -1.36 -5.51
C ALA A 127 -0.97 -0.75 -5.45
N SER A 128 0.01 -1.35 -6.13
CA SER A 128 1.37 -0.82 -6.24
C SER A 128 1.57 0.15 -7.41
N GLY A 129 0.51 0.51 -8.15
CA GLY A 129 0.55 1.39 -9.31
C GLY A 129 1.03 0.72 -10.61
N LYS A 130 1.22 -0.61 -10.64
CA LYS A 130 1.58 -1.31 -11.89
C LYS A 130 0.33 -1.53 -12.71
N ARG A 131 0.41 -1.33 -14.03
CA ARG A 131 -0.74 -1.46 -14.93
C ARG A 131 -0.64 -2.75 -15.72
N MET A 132 -1.77 -3.41 -15.91
CA MET A 132 -1.86 -4.60 -16.74
C MET A 132 -3.18 -4.64 -17.49
N LYS A 133 -3.16 -5.23 -18.67
CA LYS A 133 -4.35 -5.67 -19.40
C LYS A 133 -4.60 -7.13 -19.04
N LYS A 134 -5.83 -7.47 -18.71
CA LYS A 134 -6.22 -8.87 -18.51
C LYS A 134 -7.51 -9.16 -19.27
N CYS A 135 -7.75 -10.43 -19.56
CA CYS A 135 -9.03 -10.82 -20.14
C CYS A 135 -10.18 -10.51 -19.18
N SER A 136 -11.31 -10.01 -19.68
CA SER A 136 -12.52 -9.79 -18.88
C SER A 136 -13.02 -11.05 -18.17
N THR A 137 -12.87 -12.21 -18.81
CA THR A 137 -13.24 -13.51 -18.25
C THR A 137 -12.26 -14.06 -17.22
N SER A 138 -11.13 -13.38 -16.97
CA SER A 138 -10.14 -13.83 -15.99
C SER A 138 -10.67 -13.64 -14.57
N GLY A 139 -10.79 -14.76 -13.85
CA GLY A 139 -11.29 -14.82 -12.48
C GLY A 139 -10.41 -15.68 -11.59
N TRP A 140 -10.64 -15.55 -10.29
CA TRP A 140 -10.07 -16.41 -9.27
C TRP A 140 -11.20 -16.99 -8.44
N ASP A 141 -11.36 -18.31 -8.49
CA ASP A 141 -12.26 -19.01 -7.59
C ASP A 141 -11.59 -19.13 -6.22
N LYS A 142 -12.17 -18.44 -5.24
CA LYS A 142 -11.65 -18.39 -3.88
C LYS A 142 -11.90 -19.70 -3.13
N GLU A 143 -12.94 -20.45 -3.45
CA GLU A 143 -13.29 -21.70 -2.76
C GLU A 143 -12.36 -22.82 -3.19
N ASN A 144 -12.17 -22.95 -4.50
CA ASN A 144 -11.32 -24.01 -5.07
C ASN A 144 -9.85 -23.60 -5.21
N HIS A 145 -9.52 -22.33 -4.94
CA HIS A 145 -8.17 -21.77 -5.12
C HIS A 145 -7.62 -21.99 -6.54
N MET A 146 -8.47 -21.84 -7.55
CA MET A 146 -8.11 -22.06 -8.96
C MET A 146 -8.39 -20.82 -9.81
N ALA A 147 -7.55 -20.62 -10.82
CA ALA A 147 -7.82 -19.63 -11.85
C ALA A 147 -8.99 -20.09 -12.72
N THR A 148 -9.96 -19.21 -12.94
CA THR A 148 -11.14 -19.48 -13.77
C THR A 148 -11.12 -18.59 -15.00
N GLY A 149 -11.58 -19.12 -16.14
CA GLY A 149 -11.66 -18.39 -17.39
C GLY A 149 -10.31 -18.24 -18.10
N CYS A 150 -10.15 -17.17 -18.89
CA CYS A 150 -8.94 -16.97 -19.67
C CYS A 150 -7.80 -16.41 -18.79
N ASP A 151 -6.63 -17.03 -18.88
CA ASP A 151 -5.41 -16.70 -18.14
C ASP A 151 -4.57 -15.57 -18.79
N TYR A 152 -5.09 -14.91 -19.83
CA TYR A 152 -4.35 -13.88 -20.54
C TYR A 152 -4.13 -12.63 -19.68
N ILE A 153 -2.86 -12.28 -19.48
CA ILE A 153 -2.38 -11.09 -18.76
C ILE A 153 -1.21 -10.50 -19.53
N GLU A 154 -1.25 -9.19 -19.76
CA GLU A 154 -0.17 -8.41 -20.36
C GLU A 154 0.18 -7.23 -19.44
N TRP A 155 1.45 -7.14 -19.01
CA TRP A 155 1.92 -6.05 -18.17
C TRP A 155 2.31 -4.84 -19.01
N LEU A 156 1.75 -3.68 -18.69
CA LEU A 156 2.13 -2.41 -19.29
C LEU A 156 3.34 -1.85 -18.54
N LYS A 157 4.40 -1.49 -19.27
CA LYS A 157 5.61 -0.88 -18.71
C LYS A 157 5.38 0.58 -18.33
#